data_AF-A0A973X7F9-F1
#
_entry.id   AF-A0A973X7F9-F1
#
_cell.length_a   1.000
_cell.length_b   1.000
_cell.length_c   1.000
_cell.angle_alpha   90.00
_cell.angle_beta   90.00
_cell.angle_gamma   90.00
#
_symmetry.space_group_name_H-M   'P 1'
#
loop_
_entity.id
_entity.type
_entity.pdbx_description
1 polymer ?
#
loop_
_entity_poly.entity_id
_entity_poly.type
_entity_poly.pdbx_seq_one_letter_code
_entity_poly.pdbx_strand_id
1 'polypeptide(L)'
;MGEFDLIRRFFTRATPRAVLGVGDDCALLQPGAGMQQAISTDMLVSGRHFFADVDPRALGHKALAVNLSDLAACGATPVASTLALALPEANAAW
;
A
#
# COMPACT_ATOMS: atom_id res chain seq x y z
N MET A 1 -16.42 -9.59 -10.30
CA MET A 1 -15.95 -9.46 -8.91
C MET A 1 -16.17 -8.02 -8.51
N GLY A 2 -16.90 -7.75 -7.43
CA GLY A 2 -17.10 -6.37 -6.95
C GLY A 2 -15.85 -5.83 -6.25
N GLU A 3 -15.85 -4.53 -5.93
CA GLU A 3 -14.76 -3.88 -5.19
C GLU A 3 -14.45 -4.59 -3.86
N PHE A 4 -15.48 -4.83 -3.05
CA PHE A 4 -15.31 -5.48 -1.74
C PHE A 4 -14.77 -6.91 -1.85
N ASP A 5 -15.14 -7.66 -2.89
CA ASP A 5 -14.59 -9.01 -3.12
C ASP A 5 -13.10 -8.94 -3.47
N LEU A 6 -12.69 -7.93 -4.25
CA LEU A 6 -11.31 -7.69 -4.64
C LEU A 6 -10.46 -7.33 -3.41
N ILE A 7 -10.95 -6.40 -2.58
CA ILE A 7 -10.28 -6.02 -1.32
C ILE A 7 -10.13 -7.23 -0.40
N ARG A 8 -11.21 -8.00 -0.19
CA ARG A 8 -11.18 -9.19 0.68
C ARG A 8 -10.21 -10.25 0.17
N ARG A 9 -10.18 -10.49 -1.14
CA ARG A 9 -9.37 -11.55 -1.74
C ARG A 9 -7.88 -11.19 -1.84
N PHE A 10 -7.56 -9.96 -2.21
CA PHE A 10 -6.18 -9.59 -2.58
C PHE A 10 -5.51 -8.62 -1.60
N PHE A 11 -6.26 -7.76 -0.92
CA PHE A 11 -5.71 -6.65 -0.14
C PHE A 11 -5.95 -6.76 1.37
N THR A 12 -6.69 -7.77 1.83
CA THR A 12 -6.87 -8.03 3.26
C THR A 12 -5.70 -8.85 3.78
N ARG A 13 -4.84 -8.23 4.59
CA ARG A 13 -3.70 -8.86 5.25
C ARG A 13 -3.65 -8.44 6.71
N ALA A 14 -3.15 -9.34 7.55
CA ALA A 14 -2.88 -9.03 8.95
C ALA A 14 -1.91 -7.84 9.04
N THR A 15 -2.27 -6.85 9.84
CA THR A 15 -1.49 -5.63 10.10
C THR A 15 -1.24 -5.53 11.61
N PRO A 16 -0.31 -6.33 12.17
CA PRO A 16 -0.19 -6.48 13.63
C PRO A 16 0.14 -5.20 14.39
N ARG A 17 0.66 -4.19 13.69
CA ARG A 17 1.05 -2.88 14.23
C ARG A 17 -0.06 -1.84 14.14
N ALA A 18 -1.18 -2.16 13.50
CA ALA A 18 -2.36 -1.31 13.46
C ALA A 18 -3.31 -1.66 14.60
N VAL A 19 -3.85 -0.64 15.27
CA VAL A 19 -4.95 -0.80 16.25
C VAL A 19 -6.23 -1.16 15.51
N LEU A 20 -6.43 -0.58 14.32
CA LEU A 20 -7.52 -0.89 13.39
C LEU A 20 -6.93 -0.99 11.98
N GLY A 21 -7.10 -2.15 11.34
CA GLY A 21 -6.58 -2.46 10.01
C GLY A 21 -7.64 -2.39 8.91
N VAL A 22 -7.47 -3.18 7.85
CA VAL A 22 -8.41 -3.26 6.72
C VAL A 22 -9.77 -3.80 7.18
N GLY A 23 -10.86 -3.15 6.77
CA GLY A 23 -12.23 -3.61 7.03
C GLY A 23 -13.17 -2.56 7.64
N ASP A 24 -12.64 -1.38 7.97
CA ASP A 24 -13.38 -0.22 8.48
C ASP A 24 -13.12 1.01 7.59
N ASP A 25 -13.76 2.14 7.90
CA ASP A 25 -13.65 3.38 7.12
C ASP A 25 -12.27 4.07 7.25
N CYS A 26 -11.49 3.71 8.28
CA CYS A 26 -10.14 4.22 8.47
C CYS A 26 -9.23 3.21 9.20
N ALA A 27 -7.92 3.44 9.09
CA ALA A 27 -6.93 2.74 9.90
C ALA A 27 -6.55 3.57 11.13
N LEU A 28 -6.36 2.90 12.26
CA LEU A 28 -5.85 3.52 13.50
C LEU A 28 -4.43 3.00 13.76
N LEU A 29 -3.48 3.92 13.81
CA LEU A 29 -2.07 3.65 14.10
C LEU A 29 -1.67 4.38 15.37
N GLN A 30 -1.13 3.65 16.34
CA GLN A 30 -0.64 4.22 17.59
C GLN A 30 0.91 4.20 17.59
N PRO A 31 1.57 5.37 17.59
CA PRO A 31 3.01 5.42 17.78
C PRO A 31 3.39 4.91 19.17
N GLY A 32 4.58 4.29 19.28
CA GLY A 32 5.17 4.01 20.58
C GLY A 32 5.39 5.30 21.38
N ALA A 33 5.38 5.20 22.71
CA ALA A 33 5.61 6.35 23.57
C ALA A 33 6.94 7.05 23.23
N GLY A 34 6.90 8.38 23.09
CA GLY A 34 8.08 9.18 22.72
C GLY A 34 8.50 9.08 21.25
N MET A 35 7.75 8.37 20.40
CA MET A 35 8.00 8.29 18.95
C MET A 35 7.07 9.22 18.16
N GLN A 36 7.48 9.55 16.93
CA GLN A 36 6.67 10.25 15.95
C GLN A 36 6.35 9.30 14.78
N GLN A 37 5.30 9.62 14.01
CA GLN A 37 5.05 8.95 12.73
C GLN A 37 5.77 9.68 11.61
N ALA A 38 6.55 8.94 10.83
CA ALA A 38 6.98 9.36 9.50
C ALA A 38 5.98 8.81 8.48
N ILE A 39 5.54 9.67 7.57
CA ILE A 39 4.57 9.33 6.52
C ILE A 39 5.21 9.70 5.19
N SER A 40 5.26 8.75 4.25
CA SER A 40 5.58 9.01 2.84
C SER A 40 4.43 8.52 1.95
N THR A 41 4.26 9.12 0.80
CA THR A 41 3.25 8.75 -0.19
C THR A 41 3.73 9.10 -1.59
N ASP A 42 3.79 8.08 -2.44
CA ASP A 42 4.14 8.19 -3.85
C ASP A 42 3.03 7.68 -4.77
N MET A 43 2.84 8.37 -5.91
CA MET A 43 1.88 7.98 -6.95
C MET A 43 2.60 7.45 -8.18
N LEU A 44 2.30 6.21 -8.58
CA LEU A 44 2.75 5.62 -9.84
C LEU A 44 1.63 5.68 -10.88
N VAL A 45 1.95 6.12 -12.09
CA VAL A 45 0.97 6.40 -13.17
C VAL A 45 1.42 5.68 -14.43
N SER A 46 0.51 4.92 -15.04
CA SER A 46 0.78 4.20 -16.30
C SER A 46 1.15 5.18 -17.42
N GLY A 47 2.14 4.81 -18.24
CA GLY A 47 2.71 5.66 -19.30
C GLY A 47 3.68 6.74 -18.80
N ARG A 48 3.80 6.95 -17.48
CA ARG A 48 4.77 7.89 -16.87
C ARG A 48 5.80 7.20 -16.00
N HIS A 49 5.35 6.34 -15.09
CA HIS A 49 6.18 5.66 -14.09
C HIS A 49 6.38 4.16 -14.39
N PHE A 50 5.50 3.58 -15.21
CA PHE A 50 5.54 2.19 -15.67
C PHE A 50 4.76 2.03 -16.99
N PHE A 51 5.00 0.95 -17.73
CA PHE A 51 4.28 0.64 -18.97
C PHE A 51 3.00 -0.15 -18.72
N ALA A 52 2.02 -0.04 -19.61
CA ALA A 52 0.71 -0.69 -19.43
C ALA A 52 0.77 -2.23 -19.37
N ASP A 53 1.81 -2.83 -19.94
CA ASP A 53 2.08 -4.27 -19.98
C ASP A 53 3.08 -4.75 -18.90
N VAL A 54 3.39 -3.89 -17.92
CA VAL A 54 4.28 -4.27 -16.81
C VAL A 54 3.73 -5.49 -16.06
N ASP A 55 4.62 -6.37 -15.60
CA ASP A 55 4.25 -7.44 -14.67
C ASP A 55 3.61 -6.84 -13.40
N PRO A 56 2.34 -7.18 -13.07
CA PRO A 56 1.65 -6.66 -11.90
C PRO A 56 2.38 -6.94 -10.59
N ARG A 57 3.10 -8.07 -10.48
CA ARG A 57 3.88 -8.39 -9.28
C ARG A 57 5.07 -7.45 -9.14
N ALA A 58 5.82 -7.22 -10.22
CA ALA A 58 6.91 -6.25 -10.24
C ALA A 58 6.41 -4.83 -9.95
N LEU A 59 5.25 -4.43 -10.49
CA LEU A 59 4.63 -3.13 -10.21
C LEU A 59 4.26 -3.00 -8.73
N GLY A 60 3.61 -4.00 -8.14
CA GLY A 60 3.27 -4.01 -6.71
C GLY A 60 4.50 -3.93 -5.81
N HIS A 61 5.59 -4.63 -6.17
CA HIS A 61 6.87 -4.51 -5.49
C HIS A 61 7.42 -3.08 -5.58
N LYS A 62 7.47 -2.50 -6.78
CA LYS A 62 7.96 -1.14 -7.00
C LYS A 62 7.14 -0.10 -6.23
N ALA A 63 5.81 -0.22 -6.24
CA ALA A 63 4.90 0.71 -5.56
C ALA A 63 5.18 0.81 -4.05
N LEU A 64 5.47 -0.33 -3.40
CA LEU A 64 5.87 -0.31 -2.00
C LEU A 64 7.34 0.13 -1.83
N ALA A 65 8.24 -0.37 -2.67
CA ALA A 65 9.69 -0.14 -2.54
C ALA A 65 10.08 1.35 -2.59
N VAL A 66 9.42 2.15 -3.45
CA VAL A 66 9.71 3.60 -3.53
C VAL A 66 9.40 4.31 -2.21
N ASN A 67 8.23 4.05 -1.61
CA ASN A 67 7.85 4.62 -0.32
C ASN A 67 8.75 4.12 0.83
N LEU A 68 9.16 2.84 0.79
CA LEU A 68 10.10 2.29 1.78
C LEU A 68 11.49 2.95 1.69
N SER A 69 11.92 3.32 0.48
CA SER A 69 13.18 4.05 0.27
C SER A 69 13.16 5.41 0.97
N ASP A 70 12.06 6.16 0.89
CA ASP A 70 11.93 7.47 1.56
C ASP A 70 11.99 7.32 3.09
N LEU A 71 11.25 6.34 3.63
CA LEU A 71 11.28 6.06 5.06
C LEU A 71 12.68 5.66 5.53
N ALA A 72 13.40 4.84 4.74
CA ALA A 72 14.78 4.47 5.03
C ALA A 72 15.71 5.69 5.01
N ALA A 73 15.54 6.62 4.06
CA ALA A 73 16.32 7.85 3.97
C ALA A 73 16.13 8.76 5.20
N CYS A 74 14.95 8.72 5.84
CA CYS A 74 14.67 9.42 7.10
C CYS A 74 15.05 8.62 8.35
N GLY A 75 15.60 7.41 8.22
CA GLY A 75 15.90 6.53 9.36
C GLY A 75 14.66 5.97 10.07
N ALA A 76 13.49 6.02 9.42
CA ALA A 76 12.24 5.54 9.99
C ALA A 76 12.11 4.00 9.87
N THR A 77 11.47 3.37 10.85
CA THR A 77 11.08 1.95 10.77
C THR A 77 9.68 1.83 10.18
N PRO A 78 9.48 1.19 9.01
CA PRO A 78 8.15 1.00 8.43
C PRO A 78 7.25 0.14 9.32
N VAL A 79 5.97 0.51 9.45
CA VAL A 79 5.01 -0.20 10.33
C VAL A 79 3.73 -0.64 9.64
N ALA A 80 3.30 0.09 8.61
CA ALA A 80 2.11 -0.18 7.82
C ALA A 80 2.22 0.57 6.49
N SER A 81 1.36 0.23 5.53
CA SER A 81 1.20 0.95 4.26
C SER A 81 -0.28 1.01 3.89
N THR A 82 -0.73 2.15 3.37
CA THR A 82 -2.02 2.28 2.69
C THR A 82 -1.82 2.12 1.18
N LEU A 83 -2.81 1.58 0.49
CA LEU A 83 -2.80 1.45 -0.98
C LEU A 83 -4.03 2.14 -1.56
N ALA A 84 -3.80 3.20 -2.34
CA ALA A 84 -4.81 3.78 -3.22
C ALA A 84 -4.54 3.29 -4.64
N LEU A 85 -5.49 2.56 -5.21
CA LEU A 85 -5.34 1.89 -6.49
C LEU A 85 -6.53 2.21 -7.41
N ALA A 86 -6.24 2.74 -8.58
CA ALA A 86 -7.21 2.90 -9.66
C ALA A 86 -6.89 1.91 -10.78
N LEU A 87 -7.89 1.14 -11.20
CA LEU A 87 -7.77 0.14 -12.25
C LEU A 87 -8.84 0.40 -13.31
N PRO A 88 -8.52 0.27 -14.61
CA PRO A 88 -9.53 0.37 -15.66
C PRO A 88 -10.55 -0.78 -15.59
N GLU A 89 -10.12 -1.95 -15.11
CA GLU A 89 -10.94 -3.15 -14.93
C GLU A 89 -10.40 -4.03 -13.81
N ALA A 90 -11.26 -4.85 -13.20
CA ALA A 90 -10.86 -5.85 -12.21
C ALA A 90 -10.53 -7.19 -12.89
N ASN A 91 -9.25 -7.59 -12.90
CA ASN A 91 -8.81 -8.87 -13.46
C ASN A 91 -8.39 -9.84 -12.35
N ALA A 92 -9.05 -10.99 -12.28
CA ALA A 92 -8.82 -12.00 -11.24
C ALA A 92 -7.60 -12.91 -11.50
N ALA A 93 -6.92 -12.75 -12.64
CA ALA A 93 -5.73 -13.52 -13.02
C ALA A 93 -4.40 -12.87 -12.57
N TRP A 94 -4.47 -11.69 -11.94
CA TRP A 94 -3.32 -11.03 -11.32
C TRP A 94 -2.87 -11.70 -10.01
#